data_AF-A0AB38DR29-F1
#
_entry.id   AF-A0AB38DR29-F1
#
_cell.length_a   1.000
_cell.length_b   1.000
_cell.length_c   1.000
_cell.angle_alpha   90.00
_cell.angle_beta   90.00
_cell.angle_gamma   90.00
#
_symmetry.space_group_name_H-M   'P 1'
#
loop_
_entity.id
_entity.type
_entity.pdbx_description
1 polymer ?
#
loop_
_entity_poly.entity_id
_entity_poly.type
_entity_poly.pdbx_seq_one_letter_code
_entity_poly.pdbx_strand_id
1 'polypeptide(L)'
;MKKNFGRNNQINCSCGDYYKFIGYLASHPEDVKLVFENNSEQGAWGNEGRIQFTSDFVRKYFKPRGINVTSGIGNIDSRLNCNAFFQELILLGFKVGNKQDISTIRSKIDPDYISDFEEGVNLSIN
;
A
#
# COMPACT_ATOMS: atom_id res chain seq x y z
N MET A 1 -5.20 -2.85 18.79
CA MET A 1 -5.77 -3.72 17.72
C MET A 1 -4.71 -3.95 16.63
N LYS A 2 -4.85 -4.99 15.81
CA LYS A 2 -3.95 -5.29 14.69
C LYS A 2 -4.73 -5.37 13.39
N LYS A 3 -4.08 -5.07 12.27
CA LYS A 3 -4.60 -5.29 10.92
C LYS A 3 -3.90 -6.47 10.29
N ASN A 4 -4.66 -7.35 9.66
CA ASN A 4 -4.14 -8.53 8.98
C ASN A 4 -4.74 -8.65 7.58
N PHE A 5 -3.89 -8.71 6.55
CA PHE A 5 -4.31 -8.95 5.18
C PHE A 5 -3.37 -9.93 4.46
N GLY A 6 -3.99 -10.75 3.62
CA GLY A 6 -3.29 -11.67 2.71
C GLY A 6 -2.97 -13.03 3.31
N ARG A 7 -2.98 -14.07 2.47
CA ARG A 7 -2.77 -15.47 2.86
C ARG A 7 -1.40 -15.72 3.51
N ASN A 8 -0.41 -14.90 3.19
CA ASN A 8 0.96 -15.00 3.69
C ASN A 8 1.27 -13.92 4.73
N ASN A 9 0.24 -13.33 5.36
CA ASN A 9 0.40 -12.22 6.30
C ASN A 9 1.22 -11.05 5.69
N GLN A 10 0.91 -10.71 4.45
CA GLN A 10 1.55 -9.59 3.76
C GLN A 10 1.41 -8.29 4.54
N ILE A 11 0.28 -8.14 5.25
CA ILE A 11 0.10 -7.10 6.26
C ILE A 11 -0.22 -7.80 7.56
N ASN A 12 0.59 -7.56 8.58
CA ASN A 12 0.35 -7.98 9.95
C ASN A 12 1.01 -6.96 10.89
N CYS A 13 0.33 -5.84 11.11
CA CYS A 13 0.87 -4.66 11.79
C CYS A 13 -0.12 -4.10 12.81
N SER A 14 0.35 -3.12 13.59
CA SER A 14 -0.52 -2.34 14.47
C SER A 14 -1.50 -1.47 13.65
N CYS A 15 -2.60 -1.01 14.24
CA CYS A 15 -3.48 -0.06 13.56
C CYS A 15 -2.78 1.26 13.23
N GLY A 16 -1.90 1.76 14.11
CA GLY A 16 -1.12 2.98 13.82
C GLY A 16 -0.20 2.80 12.62
N ASP A 17 0.58 1.72 12.57
CA ASP A 17 1.43 1.42 11.41
C ASP A 17 0.62 1.20 10.13
N TYR A 18 -0.58 0.62 10.23
CA TYR A 18 -1.50 0.48 9.10
C TYR A 18 -1.90 1.85 8.55
N TYR A 19 -2.44 2.75 9.38
CA TYR A 19 -2.89 4.06 8.91
C TYR A 19 -1.75 4.96 8.46
N LYS A 20 -0.57 4.85 9.08
CA LYS A 20 0.67 5.45 8.59
C LYS A 20 1.06 4.93 7.21
N PHE A 21 0.93 3.64 6.98
CA PHE A 21 1.15 3.07 5.66
C PHE A 21 0.11 3.56 4.64
N ILE A 22 -1.16 3.69 5.01
CA ILE A 22 -2.19 4.31 4.15
C ILE A 22 -1.83 5.76 3.78
N GLY A 23 -1.36 6.56 4.74
CA GLY A 23 -0.91 7.93 4.50
C GLY A 23 0.26 8.00 3.51
N TYR A 24 1.25 7.12 3.68
CA TYR A 24 2.37 6.99 2.75
C TYR A 24 1.89 6.66 1.33
N LEU A 25 1.05 5.63 1.17
CA LEU A 25 0.53 5.22 -0.13
C LEU A 25 -0.23 6.35 -0.84
N ALA A 26 -0.89 7.23 -0.09
CA ALA A 26 -1.72 8.30 -0.65
C ALA A 26 -0.91 9.51 -1.16
N SER A 27 0.33 9.70 -0.68
CA SER A 27 1.05 10.98 -0.78
C SER A 27 2.39 10.93 -1.51
N HIS A 28 2.85 9.73 -1.89
CA HIS A 28 4.15 9.51 -2.52
C HIS A 28 4.01 9.02 -3.98
N PRO A 29 3.44 9.83 -4.90
CA PRO A 29 3.20 9.43 -6.29
C PRO A 29 4.48 9.14 -7.10
N GLU A 30 5.63 9.61 -6.63
CA GLU A 30 6.94 9.30 -7.18
C GLU A 30 7.40 7.88 -6.85
N ASP A 31 6.94 7.31 -5.73
CA ASP A 31 7.35 5.98 -5.28
C ASP A 31 6.27 4.91 -5.49
N VAL A 32 5.01 5.27 -5.26
CA VAL A 32 3.91 4.33 -5.13
C VAL A 32 3.06 4.29 -6.40
N LYS A 33 2.83 3.08 -6.91
CA LYS A 33 1.92 2.86 -8.04
C LYS A 33 1.02 1.65 -7.83
N LEU A 34 -0.29 1.85 -7.90
CA LEU A 34 -1.29 0.78 -7.93
C LEU A 34 -1.47 0.32 -9.37
N VAL A 35 -1.37 -0.97 -9.63
CA VAL A 35 -1.56 -1.57 -10.95
C VAL A 35 -2.47 -2.79 -10.88
N PHE A 36 -3.28 -2.99 -11.92
CA PHE A 36 -3.86 -4.30 -12.21
C PHE A 36 -3.00 -4.97 -13.27
N GLU A 37 -2.47 -6.15 -12.95
CA GLU A 37 -1.86 -7.00 -13.96
C GLU A 37 -2.90 -8.01 -14.45
N ASN A 38 -3.23 -7.93 -15.74
CA ASN A 38 -4.10 -8.89 -16.40
C ASN A 38 -3.32 -10.19 -16.61
N ASN A 39 -3.54 -11.19 -15.76
CA ASN A 39 -2.98 -12.52 -15.93
C ASN A 39 -3.88 -13.44 -16.78
N SER A 40 -4.82 -12.87 -17.55
CA SER A 40 -5.78 -13.62 -18.37
C SER A 40 -5.13 -14.49 -19.45
N GLU A 41 -3.88 -14.21 -19.85
CA GLU A 41 -3.14 -15.02 -20.83
C GLU A 41 -2.31 -16.16 -20.19
N GLN A 42 -2.29 -16.30 -18.86
CA GLN A 42 -1.46 -17.30 -18.16
C GLN A 42 -2.25 -18.26 -17.26
N GLY A 43 -3.57 -18.39 -17.45
CA GLY A 43 -4.38 -19.41 -16.77
C GLY A 43 -4.62 -19.17 -15.28
N ALA A 44 -4.33 -17.97 -14.77
CA ALA A 44 -4.60 -17.60 -13.38
C ALA A 44 -6.04 -17.06 -13.21
N TRP A 45 -6.68 -17.44 -12.10
CA TRP A 45 -8.03 -16.97 -11.74
C TRP A 45 -8.00 -15.51 -11.27
N GLY A 46 -8.10 -14.56 -12.22
CA GLY A 46 -8.45 -13.15 -11.98
C GLY A 46 -7.30 -12.14 -12.10
N ASN A 47 -7.68 -10.87 -12.31
CA ASN A 47 -6.76 -9.73 -12.33
C ASN A 47 -6.09 -9.57 -10.96
N GLU A 48 -4.77 -9.53 -10.91
CA GLU A 48 -4.02 -9.37 -9.65
C GLU A 48 -3.74 -7.88 -9.42
N GLY A 49 -4.25 -7.34 -8.31
CA GLY A 49 -3.93 -5.98 -7.88
C GLY A 49 -2.55 -5.97 -7.20
N ARG A 50 -1.63 -5.15 -7.71
CA ARG A 50 -0.30 -4.98 -7.13
C ARG A 50 -0.06 -3.53 -6.75
N ILE A 51 0.69 -3.35 -5.68
CA ILE A 51 1.27 -2.06 -5.32
C ILE A 51 2.76 -2.17 -5.58
N GLN A 52 3.28 -1.30 -6.44
CA GLN A 52 4.68 -1.23 -6.82
C GLN A 52 5.34 -0.05 -6.09
N PHE A 53 6.56 -0.29 -5.60
CA PHE A 53 7.42 0.71 -4.94
C PHE A 53 8.72 0.83 -5.74
N THR A 54 9.17 2.05 -6.01
CA THR A 54 10.38 2.29 -6.82
C THR A 54 11.66 2.47 -5.98
N SER A 55 11.51 2.80 -4.70
CA SER A 55 12.58 2.97 -3.72
C SER A 55 12.60 1.81 -2.71
N ASP A 56 13.70 1.68 -1.98
CA ASP A 56 13.82 0.67 -0.92
C ASP A 56 13.18 1.09 0.42
N PHE A 57 12.51 2.24 0.45
CA PHE A 57 11.94 2.83 1.66
C PHE A 57 10.95 1.90 2.35
N VAL A 58 10.02 1.27 1.61
CA VAL A 58 9.06 0.33 2.19
C VAL A 58 9.76 -0.87 2.84
N ARG A 59 10.86 -1.35 2.26
CA ARG A 59 11.64 -2.45 2.85
C ARG A 59 12.40 -2.03 4.10
N LYS A 60 12.92 -0.81 4.16
CA LYS A 60 13.67 -0.31 5.32
C LYS A 60 12.73 0.12 6.45
N TYR A 61 11.64 0.81 6.12
CA TYR A 61 10.76 1.43 7.09
C TYR A 61 9.55 0.55 7.44
N PHE A 62 8.78 0.10 6.46
CA PHE A 62 7.51 -0.58 6.71
C PHE A 62 7.62 -2.10 6.92
N LYS A 63 8.62 -2.77 6.31
CA LYS A 63 8.82 -4.22 6.51
C LYS A 63 9.09 -4.61 7.97
N PRO A 64 9.97 -3.92 8.74
CA PRO A 64 10.12 -4.19 10.18
C PRO A 64 8.83 -3.97 10.98
N ARG A 65 7.87 -3.22 10.43
CA ARG A 65 6.55 -2.92 11.02
C ARG A 65 5.44 -3.87 10.56
N GLY A 66 5.78 -4.92 9.82
CA GLY A 66 4.82 -5.96 9.41
C GLY A 66 4.18 -5.76 8.03
N ILE A 67 4.76 -4.93 7.17
CA ILE A 67 4.39 -4.81 5.75
C ILE A 67 5.38 -5.64 4.91
N ASN A 68 5.03 -6.87 4.62
CA ASN A 68 5.88 -7.81 3.90
C ASN A 68 5.72 -7.65 2.38
N VAL A 69 6.77 -7.12 1.75
CA VAL A 69 6.86 -6.98 0.29
C VAL A 69 7.80 -8.01 -0.32
N THR A 70 7.60 -8.27 -1.61
CA THR A 70 8.44 -9.14 -2.45
C THR A 70 9.30 -8.31 -3.39
N SER A 71 10.36 -8.89 -3.96
CA SER A 71 11.22 -8.19 -4.91
C SER A 71 10.44 -7.72 -6.15
N GLY A 72 10.76 -6.52 -6.62
CA GLY A 72 10.28 -5.97 -7.88
C GLY A 72 11.05 -6.49 -9.10
N ILE A 73 10.75 -5.91 -10.26
CA ILE A 73 11.41 -6.18 -11.55
C ILE A 73 11.73 -4.86 -12.25
N GLY A 74 12.84 -4.79 -12.98
CA GLY A 74 13.27 -3.58 -13.69
C GLY A 74 13.47 -2.41 -12.73
N ASN A 75 12.75 -1.31 -12.96
CA ASN A 75 12.82 -0.10 -12.13
C ASN A 75 11.93 -0.16 -10.87
N ILE A 76 11.31 -1.30 -10.59
CA ILE A 76 10.52 -1.52 -9.39
C ILE A 76 11.42 -2.18 -8.34
N ASP A 77 11.54 -1.53 -7.20
CA ASP A 77 12.28 -2.03 -6.06
C ASP A 77 11.57 -3.23 -5.42
N SER A 78 10.30 -3.05 -5.06
CA SER A 78 9.50 -4.05 -4.37
C SER A 78 8.02 -3.98 -4.73
N ARG A 79 7.30 -5.08 -4.44
CA ARG A 79 5.89 -5.25 -4.75
C ARG A 79 5.14 -5.81 -3.56
N LEU A 80 3.98 -5.24 -3.27
CA LEU A 80 3.00 -5.81 -2.35
C LEU A 80 1.88 -6.47 -3.16
N ASN A 81 1.80 -7.80 -3.07
CA ASN A 81 0.79 -8.62 -3.75
C ASN A 81 -0.24 -9.08 -2.70
N CYS A 82 -1.36 -8.37 -2.59
CA CYS A 82 -2.40 -8.67 -1.62
C CYS A 82 -3.76 -8.13 -2.10
N ASN A 83 -4.52 -8.96 -2.82
CA ASN A 83 -5.81 -8.54 -3.39
C ASN A 83 -6.81 -8.01 -2.35
N ALA A 84 -6.87 -8.62 -1.16
CA ALA A 84 -7.76 -8.15 -0.08
C ALA A 84 -7.41 -6.74 0.38
N PHE A 85 -6.11 -6.43 0.54
CA PHE A 85 -5.67 -5.08 0.87
C PHE A 85 -5.86 -4.12 -0.31
N PHE A 86 -5.62 -4.57 -1.53
CA PHE A 86 -5.86 -3.75 -2.71
C PHE A 86 -7.34 -3.32 -2.81
N GLN A 87 -8.27 -4.24 -2.54
CA GLN A 87 -9.70 -3.93 -2.47
C GLN A 87 -10.02 -2.93 -1.37
N GLU A 88 -9.41 -3.06 -0.19
CA GLU A 88 -9.52 -2.09 0.91
C GLU A 88 -9.08 -0.69 0.47
N LEU A 89 -7.97 -0.57 -0.26
CA LEU A 89 -7.52 0.71 -0.83
C LEU A 89 -8.58 1.31 -1.78
N ILE A 90 -9.19 0.50 -2.65
CA ILE A 90 -10.26 0.98 -3.53
C ILE A 90 -11.46 1.50 -2.72
N LEU A 91 -11.85 0.81 -1.64
CA LEU A 91 -12.93 1.27 -0.75
C LEU A 91 -12.58 2.60 -0.04
N LEU A 92 -11.31 2.79 0.31
CA LEU A 92 -10.77 4.04 0.85
C LEU A 92 -10.67 5.16 -0.20
N GLY A 93 -10.89 4.86 -1.48
CA GLY A 93 -10.90 5.86 -2.57
C GLY A 93 -9.59 5.98 -3.34
N PHE A 94 -8.66 5.05 -3.16
CA PHE A 94 -7.49 4.95 -4.02
C PHE A 94 -7.90 4.61 -5.46
N LYS A 95 -7.11 5.09 -6.41
CA LYS A 95 -7.25 4.86 -7.84
C LYS A 95 -6.02 4.14 -8.38
N VAL A 96 -6.23 3.35 -9.42
CA VAL A 96 -5.14 2.75 -10.20
C VAL A 96 -4.24 3.88 -10.75
N GLY A 97 -2.93 3.66 -10.72
CA GLY A 97 -1.92 4.67 -10.99
C GLY A 97 -1.22 5.15 -9.73
N ASN A 98 -0.53 6.27 -9.84
CA ASN A 98 0.28 6.85 -8.76
C ASN A 98 -0.34 8.09 -8.12
N LYS A 99 -1.20 8.82 -8.84
CA LYS A 99 -1.86 10.03 -8.32
C LYS A 99 -3.12 9.67 -7.53
N GLN A 100 -3.14 10.02 -6.25
CA GLN A 100 -4.27 9.79 -5.35
C GLN A 100 -4.92 11.11 -4.92
N ASP A 101 -6.17 11.04 -4.47
CA ASP A 101 -6.85 12.16 -3.82
C ASP A 101 -6.77 11.99 -2.30
N ILE A 102 -5.77 12.66 -1.71
CA ILE A 102 -5.49 12.59 -0.27
C ILE A 102 -6.70 13.08 0.53
N SER A 103 -7.43 14.11 0.07
CA SER A 103 -8.58 14.64 0.81
C SER A 103 -9.71 13.61 0.89
N THR A 104 -9.99 12.93 -0.23
CA THR A 104 -10.99 11.85 -0.26
C THR A 104 -10.58 10.70 0.65
N ILE A 105 -9.32 10.24 0.59
CA ILE A 105 -8.83 9.14 1.43
C ILE A 105 -8.86 9.52 2.90
N ARG A 106 -8.34 10.70 3.26
CA ARG A 106 -8.31 11.25 4.62
C ARG A 106 -9.70 11.27 5.26
N SER A 107 -10.75 11.62 4.50
CA SER A 107 -12.13 11.67 5.01
C SER A 107 -12.71 10.33 5.46
N LYS A 108 -12.07 9.21 5.07
CA LYS A 108 -12.46 7.84 5.41
C LYS A 108 -11.57 7.20 6.46
N ILE A 109 -10.58 7.93 6.97
CA ILE A 109 -9.71 7.44 8.04
C ILE A 109 -10.46 7.55 9.37
N ASP A 110 -10.31 6.52 10.19
CA ASP A 110 -10.80 6.51 11.55
C ASP A 110 -10.21 7.71 12.33
N PRO A 111 -11.03 8.57 12.96
CA PRO A 111 -10.55 9.74 13.69
C PRO A 111 -9.46 9.43 14.72
N ASP A 112 -9.50 8.26 15.35
CA ASP A 112 -8.49 7.84 16.35
C ASP A 112 -7.09 7.65 15.74
N TYR A 113 -6.99 7.51 14.42
CA TYR A 113 -5.76 7.24 13.69
C TYR A 113 -5.41 8.31 12.65
N ILE A 114 -6.08 9.46 12.67
CA ILE A 114 -5.80 10.56 11.74
C ILE A 114 -4.35 11.05 11.88
N SER A 115 -3.81 11.07 13.10
CA SER A 115 -2.43 11.49 13.36
C SER A 115 -1.42 10.52 12.74
N ASP A 116 -1.67 9.22 12.79
CA ASP A 116 -0.80 8.22 12.17
C ASP A 116 -0.84 8.34 10.63
N PHE A 117 -2.03 8.57 10.07
CA PHE A 117 -2.19 8.84 8.64
C PHE A 117 -1.39 10.08 8.22
N GLU A 118 -1.51 11.19 8.94
CA GLU A 118 -0.74 12.41 8.65
C GLU A 118 0.76 12.20 8.82
N GLU A 119 1.21 11.39 9.79
CA GLU A 119 2.63 11.03 9.88
C GLU A 119 3.09 10.32 8.60
N GLY A 120 2.29 9.38 8.11
CA GLY A 120 2.51 8.69 6.84
C GLY A 120 2.57 9.63 5.64
N VAL A 121 1.69 10.63 5.59
CA VAL A 121 1.65 11.66 4.54
C VAL A 121 2.93 12.49 4.51
N ASN A 122 3.54 12.73 5.67
CA ASN A 122 4.71 13.60 5.82
C ASN A 122 6.04 12.84 5.90
N LEU A 123 6.07 11.54 5.59
CA LEU A 123 7.31 10.78 5.51
C LEU A 123 8.21 11.31 4.40
N SER A 124 9.53 11.25 4.62
CA SER A 124 10.52 11.63 3.61
C SER A 124 11.20 10.38 3.08
N ILE A 125 11.18 10.21 1.77
CA ILE A 125 11.91 9.16 1.05
C ILE A 125 13.31 9.70 0.73
N ASN A 126 14.19 9.76 1.74
CA ASN A 126 15.61 10.12 1.56
C ASN A 126 16.50 8.89 1.71
#